data_AF-T0XVS3-F1
#
_entry.id   AF-T0XVS3-F1
#
_cell.length_a   1.000
_cell.length_b   1.000
_cell.length_c   1.000
_cell.angle_alpha   90.00
_cell.angle_beta   90.00
_cell.angle_gamma   90.00
#
_symmetry.space_group_name_H-M   'P 1'
#
loop_
_entity.id
_entity.type
_entity.pdbx_description
1 polymer ?
#
loop_
_entity_poly.entity_id
_entity_poly.type
_entity_poly.pdbx_seq_one_letter_code
_entity_poly.pdbx_strand_id
1 'polypeptide(L)'
;MDVGPSVQDTLALVYRLQTIDSELAHITQELEASRDALRKKEESLEGLVSLMETEKSELLRLARDRRDREDELRTNEHIISENKKKNKELKHSREIQAFLAEMEFRRDEVERLQDEILRIMETQETLDKALKDREKDLAEKRDELET
;
A
#
# COMPACT_ATOMS: atom_id res chain seq x y z
N MET A 1 -13.09 15.39 -77.47
CA MET A 1 -12.04 16.18 -76.79
C MET A 1 -12.47 16.28 -75.36
N ASP A 2 -11.73 15.62 -74.47
CA ASP A 2 -11.98 15.71 -73.04
C ASP A 2 -11.58 17.13 -72.61
N VAL A 3 -12.57 17.97 -72.32
CA VAL A 3 -12.32 19.32 -71.85
C VAL A 3 -11.88 19.14 -70.41
N GLY A 4 -10.55 19.20 -70.18
CA GLY A 4 -9.96 19.04 -68.86
C GLY A 4 -10.65 19.94 -67.82
N PRO A 5 -10.62 19.55 -66.53
CA PRO A 5 -11.37 20.23 -65.48
C PRO A 5 -11.07 21.72 -65.49
N SER A 6 -12.10 22.54 -65.28
CA SER A 6 -11.91 23.99 -65.29
C SER A 6 -10.97 24.42 -64.15
N VAL A 7 -10.34 25.58 -64.30
CA VAL A 7 -9.51 26.15 -63.23
C VAL A 7 -10.32 26.33 -61.95
N GLN A 8 -11.61 26.64 -62.04
CA GLN A 8 -12.51 26.73 -60.89
C GLN A 8 -12.75 25.38 -60.22
N ASP A 9 -12.95 24.31 -60.99
CA ASP A 9 -13.13 22.96 -60.46
C ASP A 9 -11.86 22.47 -59.75
N THR A 10 -10.71 22.77 -60.34
CA THR A 10 -9.39 22.44 -59.75
C THR A 10 -9.18 23.21 -58.44
N LEU A 11 -9.54 24.50 -58.40
CA LEU A 11 -9.43 25.31 -57.18
C LEU A 11 -10.35 24.81 -56.06
N ALA A 12 -11.57 24.40 -56.41
CA ALA A 12 -12.53 23.85 -55.47
C ALA A 12 -12.04 22.51 -54.88
N LEU A 13 -11.42 21.66 -55.71
CA LEU A 13 -10.80 20.42 -55.26
C LEU A 13 -9.61 20.68 -54.33
N VAL A 14 -8.75 21.66 -54.64
CA VAL A 14 -7.62 22.04 -53.77
C VAL A 14 -8.11 22.57 -52.42
N TYR A 15 -9.12 23.42 -52.39
CA TYR A 15 -9.70 23.92 -51.13
C TYR A 15 -10.29 22.78 -50.29
N ARG A 16 -10.98 21.84 -50.93
CA ARG A 16 -11.53 20.67 -50.26
C ARG A 16 -10.44 19.76 -49.71
N LEU A 17 -9.35 19.56 -50.45
CA LEU A 17 -8.19 18.81 -49.99
C LEU A 17 -7.56 19.48 -48.77
N GLN A 18 -7.35 20.80 -48.81
CA GLN A 18 -6.77 21.55 -47.69
C GLN A 18 -7.66 21.50 -46.43
N THR A 19 -8.99 21.47 -46.61
CA THR A 19 -9.94 21.29 -45.50
C THR A 19 -9.77 19.91 -44.88
N ILE A 20 -9.70 18.86 -45.69
CA ILE A 20 -9.46 17.47 -45.23
C ILE A 20 -8.10 17.36 -44.53
N ASP A 21 -7.04 17.97 -45.08
CA ASP A 21 -5.71 17.95 -44.46
C ASP A 21 -5.71 18.65 -43.09
N SER A 22 -6.47 19.75 -42.96
CA SER A 22 -6.62 20.47 -41.69
C SER A 22 -7.40 19.65 -40.67
N GLU A 23 -8.48 18.97 -41.09
CA GLU A 23 -9.24 18.05 -40.25
C GLU A 23 -8.40 16.85 -39.81
N LEU A 24 -7.61 16.26 -40.72
CA LEU A 24 -6.67 15.18 -40.41
C LEU A 24 -5.61 15.61 -39.40
N ALA A 25 -5.04 16.80 -39.55
CA ALA A 25 -4.07 17.33 -38.60
C ALA A 25 -4.68 17.51 -37.21
N HIS A 26 -5.91 18.04 -37.14
CA HIS A 26 -6.64 18.19 -35.89
C HIS A 26 -6.93 16.84 -35.22
N ILE A 27 -7.46 15.87 -35.97
CA ILE A 27 -7.76 14.53 -35.45
C ILE A 27 -6.48 13.84 -34.97
N THR A 28 -5.37 14.00 -35.70
CA THR A 28 -4.08 13.42 -35.31
C THR A 28 -3.58 14.01 -33.99
N GLN A 29 -3.69 15.32 -33.80
CA GLN A 29 -3.33 15.97 -32.53
C GLN A 29 -4.20 15.52 -31.37
N GLU A 30 -5.52 15.40 -31.58
CA GLU A 30 -6.44 14.88 -30.54
C GLU A 30 -6.11 13.43 -30.17
N LEU A 31 -5.78 12.60 -31.17
CA LEU A 31 -5.40 11.21 -30.95
C LEU A 31 -4.11 11.09 -30.13
N GLU A 32 -3.10 11.90 -30.44
CA GLU A 32 -1.84 11.94 -29.67
C GLU A 32 -2.08 12.42 -28.24
N ALA A 33 -2.85 13.51 -28.06
CA ALA A 33 -3.20 14.01 -26.73
C ALA A 33 -3.98 12.98 -25.90
N SER A 34 -4.90 12.24 -26.53
CA SER A 34 -5.67 11.16 -25.90
C SER A 34 -4.77 10.00 -25.49
N ARG A 35 -3.84 9.59 -26.35
CA ARG A 35 -2.84 8.53 -26.04
C ARG A 35 -1.95 8.91 -24.86
N ASP A 36 -1.46 10.14 -24.85
CA ASP A 36 -0.63 10.63 -23.75
C ASP A 36 -1.41 10.70 -22.43
N ALA A 37 -2.68 11.11 -22.48
CA ALA A 37 -3.55 11.11 -21.31
C ALA A 37 -3.82 9.69 -20.78
N LEU A 38 -4.10 8.74 -21.67
CA LEU A 38 -4.31 7.33 -21.31
C LEU A 38 -3.07 6.76 -20.64
N ARG A 39 -1.89 6.94 -21.25
CA ARG A 39 -0.63 6.46 -20.70
C ARG A 39 -0.36 7.00 -19.29
N LYS A 40 -0.61 8.29 -19.06
CA LYS A 40 -0.44 8.89 -17.72
C LYS A 40 -1.41 8.28 -16.69
N LYS A 41 -2.65 7.96 -17.08
CA LYS A 41 -3.60 7.27 -16.20
C LYS A 41 -3.13 5.85 -15.88
N GLU A 42 -2.63 5.11 -16.87
CA GLU A 42 -2.10 3.76 -16.69
C GLU A 42 -0.88 3.74 -15.75
N GLU A 43 0.10 4.63 -15.98
CA GLU A 43 1.28 4.77 -15.11
C GLU A 43 0.88 5.13 -13.66
N SER A 44 -0.13 5.99 -13.48
CA SER A 44 -0.65 6.33 -12.15
C SER A 44 -1.32 5.14 -11.47
N LEU A 45 -2.06 4.30 -12.20
CA LEU A 45 -2.71 3.11 -11.66
C LEU A 45 -1.70 2.04 -11.27
N GLU A 46 -0.71 1.80 -12.11
CA GLU A 46 0.36 0.85 -11.83
C GLU A 46 1.13 1.25 -10.56
N GLY A 47 1.47 2.53 -10.41
CA GLY A 47 2.11 3.05 -9.20
C GLY A 47 1.26 2.84 -7.94
N LEU A 48 -0.05 3.04 -8.03
CA LEU A 48 -0.97 2.85 -6.90
C LEU A 48 -1.11 1.37 -6.52
N VAL A 49 -1.21 0.48 -7.51
CA VAL A 49 -1.24 -0.98 -7.29
C VAL A 49 0.04 -1.46 -6.62
N SER A 50 1.21 -1.04 -7.14
CA SER A 50 2.51 -1.41 -6.58
C SER A 50 2.67 -0.96 -5.12
N LEU A 51 2.19 0.25 -4.79
CA LEU A 51 2.19 0.76 -3.43
C LEU A 51 1.28 -0.08 -2.52
N MET A 52 0.07 -0.40 -2.96
CA MET A 52 -0.86 -1.24 -2.19
C MET A 52 -0.30 -2.66 -1.94
N GLU A 53 0.39 -3.24 -2.91
CA GLU A 53 1.05 -4.55 -2.74
C GLU A 53 2.16 -4.50 -1.68
N THR A 54 2.91 -3.41 -1.65
CA THR A 54 3.94 -3.16 -0.63
C THR A 54 3.31 -3.04 0.76
N GLU A 55 2.23 -2.27 0.89
CA GLU A 55 1.52 -2.09 2.15
C GLU A 55 0.84 -3.38 2.64
N LYS A 56 0.24 -4.16 1.74
CA LYS A 56 -0.31 -5.49 2.05
C LYS A 56 0.78 -6.43 2.57
N SER A 57 1.96 -6.41 1.96
CA SER A 57 3.11 -7.19 2.40
C SER A 57 3.61 -6.77 3.79
N GLU A 58 3.65 -5.46 4.04
CA GLU A 58 4.03 -4.91 5.34
C GLU A 58 3.02 -5.25 6.44
N LEU A 59 1.71 -5.18 6.15
CA LEU A 59 0.67 -5.62 7.09
C LEU A 59 0.81 -7.10 7.47
N LEU A 60 1.13 -7.96 6.49
CA LEU A 60 1.40 -9.37 6.74
C LEU A 60 2.65 -9.58 7.61
N ARG A 61 3.70 -8.78 7.38
CA ARG A 61 4.91 -8.80 8.20
C ARG A 61 4.60 -8.41 9.64
N LEU A 62 3.93 -7.27 9.84
CA LEU A 62 3.52 -6.79 11.16
C LEU A 62 2.59 -7.77 11.89
N ALA A 63 1.71 -8.47 11.16
CA ALA A 63 0.84 -9.48 11.76
C ALA A 63 1.62 -10.70 12.29
N ARG A 64 2.72 -11.09 11.62
CA ARG A 64 3.63 -12.13 12.10
C ARG A 64 4.41 -11.63 13.31
N ASP A 65 5.02 -10.45 13.21
CA ASP A 65 5.78 -9.86 14.31
C ASP A 65 4.93 -9.72 15.58
N ARG A 66 3.67 -9.27 15.44
CA ARG A 66 2.73 -9.17 16.57
C ARG A 66 2.50 -10.53 17.23
N ARG A 67 2.26 -11.57 16.41
CA ARG A 67 2.02 -12.93 16.92
C ARG A 67 3.24 -13.48 17.66
N ASP A 68 4.43 -13.27 17.12
CA ASP A 68 5.67 -13.73 17.75
C ASP A 68 5.86 -13.04 19.12
N ARG A 69 5.58 -11.74 19.20
CA ARG A 69 5.61 -10.99 20.46
C ARG A 69 4.51 -11.41 21.44
N GLU A 70 3.31 -11.70 20.98
CA GLU A 70 2.22 -12.25 21.80
C GLU A 70 2.59 -13.63 22.39
N ASP A 71 3.27 -14.48 21.63
CA ASP A 71 3.71 -15.81 22.08
C ASP A 71 4.89 -15.71 23.07
N GLU A 72 5.82 -14.77 22.86
CA GLU A 72 6.87 -14.42 23.83
C GLU A 72 6.27 -13.90 25.14
N LEU A 73 5.28 -13.01 25.05
CA LEU A 73 4.57 -12.43 26.20
C LEU A 73 3.92 -13.52 27.04
N ARG A 74 3.14 -14.41 26.41
CA ARG A 74 2.50 -15.57 27.07
C ARG A 74 3.51 -16.46 27.76
N THR A 75 4.66 -16.68 27.13
CA THR A 75 5.75 -17.50 27.70
C THR A 75 6.30 -16.85 28.98
N ASN A 76 6.59 -15.54 28.95
CA ASN A 76 7.06 -14.81 30.13
C ASN A 76 6.01 -14.78 31.25
N GLU A 77 4.73 -14.54 30.93
CA GLU A 77 3.64 -14.60 31.90
C GLU A 77 3.50 -15.98 32.55
N HIS A 78 3.64 -17.05 31.77
CA HIS A 78 3.63 -18.41 32.28
C HIS A 78 4.81 -18.67 33.23
N ILE A 79 6.03 -18.25 32.85
CA ILE A 79 7.23 -18.36 33.69
C ILE A 79 7.03 -17.61 35.01
N ILE A 80 6.51 -16.37 34.96
CA ILE A 80 6.19 -15.57 36.16
C ILE A 80 5.20 -16.30 37.07
N SER A 81 4.15 -16.89 36.49
CA SER A 81 3.14 -17.66 37.23
C SER A 81 3.75 -18.89 37.93
N GLU A 82 4.56 -19.67 37.21
CA GLU A 82 5.21 -20.86 37.77
C GLU A 82 6.25 -20.50 38.85
N ASN A 83 7.03 -19.44 38.62
CA ASN A 83 8.01 -18.95 39.58
C ASN A 83 7.34 -18.45 40.87
N LYS A 84 6.20 -17.75 40.78
CA LYS A 84 5.41 -17.34 41.96
C LYS A 84 5.00 -18.53 42.84
N LYS A 85 4.76 -19.71 42.25
CA LYS A 85 4.47 -20.94 43.01
C LYS A 85 5.71 -21.47 43.74
N LYS A 86 6.86 -21.48 43.06
CA LYS A 86 8.15 -21.98 43.59
C LYS A 86 8.78 -21.12 44.68
N ASN A 87 8.50 -19.81 44.72
CA ASN A 87 9.06 -18.89 45.73
C ASN A 87 8.81 -19.35 47.18
N LYS A 88 7.75 -20.12 47.43
CA LYS A 88 7.41 -20.65 48.77
C LYS A 88 8.39 -21.71 49.29
N GLU A 89 9.27 -22.23 48.44
CA GLU A 89 10.15 -23.37 48.74
C GLU A 89 11.62 -22.97 48.95
N LEU A 90 12.00 -21.73 48.58
CA LEU A 90 13.37 -21.24 48.68
C LEU A 90 13.73 -20.88 50.14
N LYS A 91 14.87 -21.39 50.62
CA LYS A 91 15.33 -21.22 52.01
C LYS A 91 16.64 -20.46 52.16
N HIS A 92 17.45 -20.36 51.10
CA HIS A 92 18.74 -19.67 51.16
C HIS A 92 18.64 -18.25 50.60
N SER A 93 19.22 -17.28 51.31
CA SER A 93 19.17 -15.86 50.94
C SER A 93 19.70 -15.57 49.53
N ARG A 94 20.74 -16.28 49.07
CA ARG A 94 21.30 -16.10 47.71
C ARG A 94 20.34 -16.58 46.62
N GLU A 95 19.64 -17.68 46.86
CA GLU A 95 18.64 -18.24 45.93
C GLU A 95 17.43 -17.30 45.82
N ILE A 96 17.00 -16.74 46.95
CA ILE A 96 15.91 -15.75 46.99
C ILE A 96 16.28 -14.49 46.21
N GLN A 97 17.50 -13.97 46.40
CA GLN A 97 17.94 -12.76 45.69
C GLN A 97 18.03 -12.98 44.17
N ALA A 98 18.60 -14.10 43.73
CA ALA A 98 18.65 -14.45 42.31
C ALA A 98 17.25 -14.64 41.71
N PHE A 99 16.34 -15.26 42.46
CA PHE A 99 14.95 -15.43 42.06
C PHE A 99 14.21 -14.10 41.90
N LEU A 100 14.41 -13.17 42.83
CA LEU A 100 13.80 -11.84 42.76
C LEU A 100 14.29 -11.05 41.54
N ALA A 101 15.60 -11.10 41.25
CA ALA A 101 16.18 -10.45 40.08
C ALA A 101 15.62 -11.04 38.76
N GLU A 102 15.51 -12.36 38.64
CA GLU A 102 14.90 -12.99 37.46
C GLU A 102 13.41 -12.60 37.33
N MET A 103 12.67 -12.53 38.43
CA MET A 103 11.26 -12.13 38.43
C MET A 103 11.06 -10.66 38.04
N GLU A 104 11.99 -9.77 38.42
CA GLU A 104 12.00 -8.37 38.00
C GLU A 104 12.28 -8.28 36.50
N PHE A 105 13.35 -8.92 36.03
CA PHE A 105 13.68 -8.98 34.60
C PHE A 105 12.51 -9.47 33.73
N ARG A 106 11.81 -10.52 34.17
CA ARG A 106 10.64 -11.04 33.43
C ARG A 106 9.46 -10.08 33.41
N ARG A 107 9.27 -9.28 34.46
CA ARG A 107 8.20 -8.27 34.50
C ARG A 107 8.51 -7.11 33.58
N ASP A 108 9.77 -6.65 33.58
CA ASP A 108 10.23 -5.59 32.68
C ASP A 108 10.08 -6.04 31.21
N GLU A 109 10.40 -7.31 30.93
CA GLU A 109 10.20 -7.88 29.59
C GLU A 109 8.71 -7.98 29.20
N VAL A 110 7.81 -8.29 30.14
CA VAL A 110 6.36 -8.28 29.87
C VAL A 110 5.89 -6.87 29.51
N GLU A 111 6.31 -5.85 30.26
CA GLU A 111 5.96 -4.45 29.97
C GLU A 111 6.52 -4.01 28.62
N ARG A 112 7.78 -4.32 28.33
CA ARG A 112 8.41 -4.04 27.02
C ARG A 112 7.63 -4.70 25.87
N LEU A 113 7.27 -5.97 26.00
CA LEU A 113 6.53 -6.70 24.97
C LEU A 113 5.12 -6.13 24.77
N GLN A 114 4.44 -5.72 25.84
CA GLN A 114 3.13 -5.07 25.75
C GLN A 114 3.22 -3.74 24.99
N ASP A 115 4.22 -2.91 25.28
CA ASP A 115 4.46 -1.65 24.57
C ASP A 115 4.77 -1.89 23.08
N GLU A 116 5.57 -2.92 22.76
CA GLU A 116 5.88 -3.27 21.37
C GLU A 116 4.66 -3.76 20.61
N ILE A 117 3.85 -4.63 21.22
CA ILE A 117 2.59 -5.10 20.63
C ILE A 117 1.66 -3.92 20.36
N LEU A 118 1.52 -2.99 21.31
CA LEU A 118 0.68 -1.81 21.15
C LEU A 118 1.13 -0.96 19.96
N ARG A 119 2.43 -0.67 19.83
CA ARG A 119 2.98 0.08 18.69
C ARG A 119 2.75 -0.63 17.37
N ILE A 120 2.88 -1.95 17.33
CA ILE A 120 2.59 -2.75 16.12
C ILE A 120 1.11 -2.60 15.76
N MET A 121 0.19 -2.69 16.74
CA MET A 121 -1.25 -2.52 16.52
C MET A 121 -1.60 -1.14 15.97
N GLU A 122 -1.04 -0.07 16.55
CA GLU A 122 -1.23 1.31 16.07
C GLU A 122 -0.73 1.49 14.62
N THR A 123 0.43 0.90 14.31
CA THR A 123 1.00 0.92 12.96
C THR A 123 0.12 0.16 11.97
N GLN A 124 -0.39 -1.02 12.37
CA GLN A 124 -1.31 -1.81 11.56
C GLN A 124 -2.61 -1.06 11.29
N GLU A 125 -3.19 -0.39 12.28
CA GLU A 125 -4.42 0.39 12.11
C GLU A 125 -4.21 1.54 11.11
N THR A 126 -3.08 2.24 11.22
CA THR A 126 -2.73 3.33 10.31
C THR A 126 -2.55 2.84 8.87
N LEU A 127 -1.84 1.71 8.68
CA LEU A 127 -1.64 1.11 7.36
C LEU A 127 -2.94 0.55 6.77
N ASP A 128 -3.79 -0.10 7.57
CA ASP A 128 -5.07 -0.63 7.11
C ASP A 128 -6.01 0.48 6.63
N LYS A 129 -6.03 1.61 7.37
CA LYS A 129 -6.78 2.79 6.94
C LYS A 129 -6.24 3.34 5.62
N ALA A 130 -4.92 3.52 5.52
CA ALA A 130 -4.29 4.03 4.32
C ALA A 130 -4.51 3.10 3.10
N LEU A 131 -4.53 1.79 3.33
CA LEU A 131 -4.81 0.80 2.29
C LEU A 131 -6.26 0.90 1.81
N LYS A 132 -7.23 1.05 2.72
CA LYS A 132 -8.65 1.25 2.38
C LYS A 132 -8.89 2.52 1.58
N ASP A 133 -8.25 3.62 1.99
CA ASP A 133 -8.33 4.89 1.27
C ASP A 133 -7.78 4.73 -0.16
N ARG A 134 -6.65 4.02 -0.34
CA ARG A 134 -6.11 3.73 -1.67
C ARG A 134 -6.95 2.76 -2.48
N GLU A 135 -7.58 1.77 -1.86
CA GLU A 135 -8.53 0.87 -2.53
C GLU A 135 -9.73 1.64 -3.08
N LYS A 136 -10.20 2.66 -2.35
CA LYS A 136 -11.24 3.57 -2.82
C LYS A 136 -10.76 4.43 -3.98
N ASP A 137 -9.58 5.03 -3.87
CA ASP A 137 -8.97 5.82 -4.94
C ASP A 137 -8.74 4.99 -6.22
N LEU A 138 -8.35 3.71 -6.06
CA LEU A 138 -8.19 2.77 -7.18
C LEU A 138 -9.52 2.50 -7.89
N ALA A 139 -10.60 2.30 -7.12
CA ALA A 139 -11.92 2.05 -7.68
C ALA A 139 -12.41 3.27 -8.48
N GLU A 140 -12.29 4.47 -7.92
CA GLU A 140 -12.66 5.73 -8.60
C GLU A 140 -11.85 5.93 -9.90
N LYS A 141 -10.53 5.71 -9.86
CA LYS A 141 -9.67 5.83 -11.06
C LYS A 141 -9.96 4.78 -12.14
N ARG A 142 -10.45 3.61 -11.76
CA ARG A 142 -10.89 2.58 -12.71
C ARG A 142 -12.20 2.95 -13.38
N ASP A 143 -13.16 3.46 -12.62
CA ASP A 143 -14.44 3.94 -13.17
C ASP A 143 -14.20 5.10 -14.16
N GLU A 144 -13.24 6.00 -13.87
CA GLU A 144 -12.79 7.07 -14.77
C GLU A 144 -12.06 6.62 -16.04
N LEU A 145 -11.63 5.36 -16.13
CA LEU A 145 -11.05 4.77 -17.35
C LEU A 145 -12.09 4.04 -18.19
N GLU A 146 -13.13 3.50 -17.56
CA GLU A 146 -14.21 2.80 -18.26
C GLU A 146 -15.28 3.76 -18.85
N THR A 147 -15.28 5.02 -18.40
CA THR A 147 -16.17 6.10 -18.88
C THR A 147 -15.48 7.01 -19.89
#